data_AF-A0A3Q2I4I0-F1
#
_entry.id   AF-A0A3Q2I4I0-F1
#
_cell.length_a   1.000
_cell.length_b   1.000
_cell.length_c   1.000
_cell.angle_alpha   90.00
_cell.angle_beta   90.00
_cell.angle_gamma   90.00
#
_symmetry.space_group_name_H-M   'P 1'
#
loop_
_entity.id
_entity.type
_entity.pdbx_description
1 polymer ?
#
loop_
_entity_poly.entity_id
_entity_poly.type
_entity_poly.pdbx_seq_one_letter_code
_entity_poly.pdbx_strand_id
1 'polypeptide(L)'
;MVNAHSLCLDLTVKPQARPGQPWYEVQGSVDRKPFLQYDSDSKKVRALGLLGEKVNATNAWTDLTRTLGEVGQELRMVLPVIRLEKNRTRGLPTLQVKLCCQREAERCTGASWQFSINGQTAVFDTMSMNWTVIDPGVRGIQEEWENSQDLAEHFRKLSAGDCSHWLREFLEHWEKVLEPTEPPLKTPDTHQSSSMWINPGIIASIVICLVLIVSVLIGIIVMKCRRRSGTREADPSSEASSLDHEKVMLDQISVTELDSC
;
A
#
# COMPACT_ATOMS: atom_id res chain seq x y z
N MET A 1 21.62 25.64 6.27
CA MET A 1 20.51 25.84 5.32
C MET A 1 19.64 24.62 5.44
N VAL A 2 18.37 24.77 5.81
CA VAL A 2 17.44 23.63 5.80
C VAL A 2 17.14 23.37 4.33
N ASN A 3 17.46 22.16 3.84
CA ASN A 3 17.17 21.82 2.46
C ASN A 3 15.67 21.54 2.34
N ALA A 4 14.99 22.25 1.44
CA ALA A 4 13.61 21.94 1.13
C ALA A 4 13.55 20.66 0.30
N HIS A 5 12.68 19.74 0.70
CA HIS A 5 12.40 18.51 0.00
C HIS A 5 11.07 18.59 -0.74
N SER A 6 10.91 17.81 -1.80
CA SER A 6 9.73 17.82 -2.65
C SER A 6 9.23 16.42 -2.97
N LEU A 7 7.92 16.24 -2.95
CA LEU A 7 7.22 15.08 -3.51
C LEU A 7 6.39 15.57 -4.69
N CYS A 8 6.59 14.95 -5.84
CA CYS A 8 5.84 15.23 -7.05
C CYS A 8 5.26 13.94 -7.63
N LEU A 9 4.00 14.00 -8.04
CA LEU A 9 3.26 12.95 -8.72
C LEU A 9 2.91 13.49 -10.12
N ASP A 10 3.48 12.88 -11.15
CA ASP A 10 3.20 13.17 -12.56
C ASP A 10 2.17 12.16 -13.07
N LEU A 11 0.93 12.62 -13.26
CA LEU A 11 -0.24 11.86 -13.68
C LEU A 11 -0.49 12.07 -15.17
N THR A 12 -0.82 11.01 -15.89
CA THR A 12 -1.20 11.06 -17.31
C THR A 12 -2.52 10.34 -17.51
N VAL A 13 -3.53 11.05 -18.03
CA VAL A 13 -4.84 10.49 -18.38
C VAL A 13 -5.01 10.48 -19.89
N LYS A 14 -5.27 9.31 -20.45
CA LYS A 14 -5.43 9.03 -21.88
C LYS A 14 -6.87 8.62 -22.17
N PRO A 15 -7.75 9.56 -22.58
CA PRO A 15 -9.17 9.26 -22.79
C PRO A 15 -9.44 8.19 -23.87
N GLN A 16 -8.52 8.03 -24.82
CA GLN A 16 -8.62 7.10 -25.94
C GLN A 16 -7.58 5.97 -25.87
N ALA A 17 -7.25 5.49 -24.66
CA ALA A 17 -6.38 4.33 -24.53
C ALA A 17 -6.98 3.10 -25.22
N ARG A 18 -6.12 2.35 -25.93
CA ARG A 18 -6.53 1.10 -26.60
C ARG A 18 -6.80 0.00 -25.57
N PRO A 19 -7.59 -1.02 -25.91
CA PRO A 19 -7.69 -2.22 -25.09
C PRO A 19 -6.30 -2.78 -24.74
N GLY A 20 -6.06 -3.07 -23.46
CA GLY A 20 -4.77 -3.53 -22.96
C GLY A 20 -3.70 -2.45 -22.77
N GLN A 21 -4.03 -1.16 -22.93
CA GLN A 21 -3.18 -0.05 -22.54
C GLN A 21 -3.76 0.69 -21.34
N PRO A 22 -2.93 1.12 -20.37
CA PRO A 22 -3.43 1.89 -19.24
C PRO A 22 -3.93 3.25 -19.74
N TRP A 23 -5.18 3.55 -19.37
CA TRP A 23 -5.79 4.86 -19.61
C TRP A 23 -5.34 5.92 -18.59
N TYR A 24 -4.68 5.49 -17.51
CA TYR A 24 -4.16 6.38 -16.48
C TYR A 24 -2.87 5.81 -15.90
N GLU A 25 -1.87 6.67 -15.78
CA GLU A 25 -0.52 6.33 -15.32
C GLU A 25 -0.04 7.41 -14.36
N VAL A 26 0.76 7.02 -13.36
CA VAL A 26 1.38 7.93 -12.40
C VAL A 26 2.85 7.58 -12.22
N GLN A 27 3.70 8.60 -12.19
CA GLN A 27 5.10 8.51 -11.78
C GLN A 27 5.31 9.41 -10.56
N GLY A 28 5.80 8.83 -9.47
CA GLY A 28 6.10 9.57 -8.24
C GLY A 28 7.60 9.76 -8.05
N SER A 29 8.00 10.96 -7.63
CA SER A 29 9.39 11.31 -7.33
C SER A 29 9.54 12.07 -6.03
N VAL A 30 10.59 11.77 -5.28
CA VAL A 30 11.08 12.60 -4.16
C VAL A 30 12.38 13.26 -4.61
N ASP A 31 12.45 14.58 -4.55
CA ASP A 31 13.56 15.39 -5.07
C ASP A 31 14.02 14.98 -6.47
N ARG A 32 13.02 14.80 -7.35
CA ARG A 32 13.20 14.37 -8.76
C ARG A 32 13.74 12.94 -8.93
N LYS A 33 13.99 12.18 -7.86
CA LYS A 33 14.34 10.76 -7.96
C LYS A 33 13.05 9.93 -7.96
N PRO A 34 12.80 9.13 -9.01
CA PRO A 34 11.59 8.32 -9.08
C PRO A 34 11.61 7.23 -7.99
N PHE A 35 10.46 7.00 -7.35
CA PHE A 35 10.30 5.96 -6.32
C PHE A 35 9.00 5.15 -6.48
N LEU A 36 8.09 5.60 -7.34
CA LEU A 36 6.76 5.04 -7.49
C LEU A 36 6.33 5.06 -8.96
N GLN A 37 5.70 3.98 -9.40
CA GLN A 37 4.95 3.95 -10.66
C GLN A 37 3.61 3.25 -10.46
N TYR A 38 2.54 3.79 -11.04
CA TYR A 38 1.21 3.19 -11.04
C TYR A 38 0.64 3.22 -12.46
N ASP A 39 -0.13 2.21 -12.82
CA ASP A 39 -0.91 2.19 -14.04
C ASP A 39 -2.29 1.55 -13.82
N SER A 40 -3.29 2.01 -14.57
CA SER A 40 -4.68 1.61 -14.37
C SER A 40 -5.03 0.22 -14.90
N ASP A 41 -4.13 -0.42 -15.64
CA ASP A 41 -4.30 -1.79 -16.13
C ASP A 41 -3.94 -2.79 -15.04
N SER A 42 -2.73 -2.67 -14.48
CA SER A 42 -2.27 -3.50 -13.37
C SER A 42 -2.99 -3.17 -12.06
N LYS A 43 -3.48 -1.92 -11.91
CA LYS A 43 -4.06 -1.36 -10.67
C LYS A 43 -3.17 -1.54 -9.46
N LYS A 44 -1.86 -1.64 -9.68
CA LYS A 44 -0.84 -1.88 -8.65
C LYS A 44 0.19 -0.78 -8.71
N VAL A 45 0.70 -0.42 -7.55
CA VAL A 45 1.84 0.48 -7.43
C VAL A 45 3.11 -0.36 -7.42
N ARG A 46 4.04 -0.04 -8.31
CA ARG A 46 5.40 -0.57 -8.33
C ARG A 46 6.33 0.37 -7.56
N ALA A 47 7.00 -0.19 -6.56
CA ALA A 47 8.10 0.47 -5.87
C ALA A 47 9.33 0.54 -6.79
N LEU A 48 9.98 1.71 -6.84
CA LEU A 48 11.18 1.95 -7.63
C LEU A 48 12.33 2.41 -6.72
N GLY A 49 13.52 1.85 -6.94
CA GLY A 49 14.73 2.23 -6.22
C GLY A 49 14.65 1.99 -4.70
N LEU A 50 15.73 2.39 -4.02
CA LEU A 50 15.89 2.13 -2.59
C LEU A 50 14.82 2.83 -1.73
N LEU A 51 14.38 4.04 -2.10
CA LEU A 51 13.32 4.72 -1.34
C LEU A 51 12.02 3.93 -1.46
N GLY A 52 11.59 3.60 -2.69
CA GLY A 52 10.36 2.85 -2.93
C GLY A 52 10.34 1.53 -2.16
N GLU A 53 11.45 0.79 -2.16
CA GLU A 53 11.59 -0.45 -1.40
C GLU A 53 11.45 -0.26 0.11
N LYS A 54 11.96 0.85 0.67
CA LYS A 54 11.85 1.13 2.11
C LYS A 54 10.46 1.59 2.54
N VAL A 55 9.76 2.34 1.69
CA VAL A 55 8.47 2.94 2.07
C VAL A 55 7.26 2.10 1.67
N ASN A 56 7.41 1.07 0.83
CA ASN A 56 6.30 0.28 0.28
C ASN A 56 5.44 -0.48 1.32
N ALA A 57 5.93 -0.65 2.55
CA ALA A 57 5.22 -1.28 3.65
C ALA A 57 4.61 -0.29 4.64
N THR A 58 4.74 1.02 4.39
CA THR A 58 4.23 2.06 5.29
C THR A 58 2.74 2.31 5.09
N ASN A 59 2.07 2.86 6.12
CA ASN A 59 0.69 3.33 6.00
C ASN A 59 0.59 4.46 4.98
N ALA A 60 1.56 5.39 4.95
CA ALA A 60 1.63 6.47 3.97
C ALA A 60 1.62 5.96 2.52
N TRP A 61 2.35 4.88 2.22
CA TRP A 61 2.34 4.26 0.91
C TRP A 61 0.98 3.66 0.55
N THR A 62 0.33 3.01 1.52
CA THR A 62 -1.02 2.43 1.35
C THR A 62 -2.06 3.53 1.08
N ASP A 63 -1.98 4.62 1.84
CA ASP A 63 -2.87 5.77 1.70
C ASP A 63 -2.65 6.47 0.34
N LEU A 64 -1.39 6.74 -0.03
CA LEU A 64 -1.04 7.26 -1.35
C LEU A 64 -1.60 6.36 -2.46
N THR A 65 -1.39 5.04 -2.37
CA THR A 65 -1.85 4.07 -3.38
C THR A 65 -3.37 4.14 -3.59
N ARG A 66 -4.14 4.22 -2.50
CA ARG A 66 -5.60 4.35 -2.53
C ARG A 66 -6.01 5.67 -3.19
N THR A 67 -5.42 6.78 -2.75
CA THR A 67 -5.73 8.11 -3.30
C THR A 67 -5.38 8.22 -4.79
N LEU A 68 -4.29 7.60 -5.26
CA LEU A 68 -3.95 7.60 -6.70
C LEU A 68 -5.06 6.98 -7.55
N GLY A 69 -5.71 5.92 -7.06
CA GLY A 69 -6.83 5.27 -7.72
C GLY A 69 -8.07 6.17 -7.78
N GLU A 70 -8.37 6.88 -6.70
CA GLU A 70 -9.51 7.81 -6.59
C GLU A 70 -9.33 9.02 -7.52
N VAL A 71 -8.19 9.69 -7.44
CA VAL A 71 -7.84 10.86 -8.30
C VAL A 71 -7.90 10.49 -9.78
N GLY A 72 -7.45 9.29 -10.15
CA GLY A 72 -7.53 8.82 -11.53
C GLY A 72 -8.97 8.77 -12.06
N GLN A 73 -9.93 8.31 -11.25
CA GLN A 73 -11.34 8.28 -11.65
C GLN A 73 -11.94 9.68 -11.74
N GLU A 74 -11.63 10.55 -10.78
CA GLU A 74 -12.11 11.94 -10.76
C GLU A 74 -11.63 12.70 -12.00
N LEU A 75 -10.33 12.65 -12.30
CA LEU A 75 -9.77 13.30 -13.50
C LEU A 75 -10.39 12.75 -14.79
N ARG A 76 -10.72 11.45 -14.83
CA ARG A 76 -11.42 10.85 -15.98
C ARG A 76 -12.83 11.41 -16.18
N MET A 77 -13.55 11.70 -15.10
CA MET A 77 -14.90 12.27 -15.15
C MET A 77 -14.89 13.75 -15.53
N VAL A 78 -13.87 14.50 -15.12
CA VAL A 78 -13.80 15.96 -15.38
C VAL A 78 -13.31 16.27 -16.80
N LEU A 79 -12.49 15.40 -17.40
CA LEU A 79 -11.91 15.63 -18.73
C LEU A 79 -12.90 15.91 -19.87
N PRO A 80 -14.01 15.18 -20.03
CA PRO A 80 -15.00 15.44 -21.09
C PRO A 80 -15.73 16.78 -20.94
N VAL A 81 -15.70 17.39 -19.76
CA VAL A 81 -16.41 18.65 -19.44
C VAL A 81 -15.58 19.87 -19.84
N ILE A 82 -14.27 19.70 -20.02
CA ILE A 82 -13.36 20.79 -20.38
C ILE A 82 -13.65 21.27 -21.81
N ARG A 83 -14.17 22.50 -21.92
CA ARG A 83 -14.25 23.23 -23.18
C ARG A 83 -12.86 23.75 -23.56
N LEU A 84 -12.09 22.91 -24.23
CA LEU A 84 -10.86 23.38 -24.86
C LEU A 84 -11.19 24.40 -25.94
N GLU A 85 -10.41 25.48 -25.98
CA GLU A 85 -10.50 26.44 -27.09
C GLU A 85 -10.34 25.68 -28.40
N LYS A 86 -11.30 25.95 -29.30
CA LYS A 86 -11.70 25.07 -30.40
C LYS A 86 -10.65 25.02 -31.51
N ASN A 87 -9.55 24.31 -31.30
CA ASN A 87 -8.55 24.04 -32.34
C ASN A 87 -8.53 22.56 -32.73
N ARG A 88 -9.12 22.34 -33.92
CA ARG A 88 -9.22 21.15 -34.81
C ARG A 88 -8.17 20.03 -34.64
N THR A 89 -8.12 19.35 -33.50
CA THR A 89 -7.39 18.08 -33.36
C THR A 89 -8.40 16.93 -33.24
N ARG A 90 -8.30 15.94 -34.14
CA ARG A 90 -9.17 14.76 -34.14
C ARG A 90 -8.76 13.85 -32.97
N GLY A 91 -9.39 14.03 -31.81
CA GLY A 91 -9.23 13.16 -30.65
C GLY A 91 -9.42 13.90 -29.33
N LEU A 92 -9.89 13.21 -28.27
CA LEU A 92 -9.81 13.79 -26.92
C LEU A 92 -8.33 13.87 -26.53
N PRO A 93 -7.84 15.05 -26.14
CA PRO A 93 -6.42 15.22 -25.87
C PRO A 93 -6.01 14.52 -24.58
N THR A 94 -4.72 14.19 -24.51
CA THR A 94 -4.12 13.65 -23.29
C THR A 94 -3.98 14.76 -22.26
N LEU A 95 -4.46 14.51 -21.05
CA LEU A 95 -4.25 15.39 -19.91
C LEU A 95 -3.04 14.90 -19.14
N GLN A 96 -2.10 15.81 -18.91
CA GLN A 96 -1.00 15.63 -17.98
C GLN A 96 -1.27 16.52 -16.77
N VAL A 97 -1.15 15.93 -15.59
CA VAL A 97 -1.32 16.64 -14.33
C VAL A 97 -0.08 16.42 -13.49
N LYS A 98 0.45 17.47 -12.87
CA LYS A 98 1.52 17.34 -11.89
C LYS A 98 1.09 17.92 -10.57
N LEU A 99 0.98 17.06 -9.57
CA LEU A 99 0.75 17.44 -8.18
C LEU A 99 2.10 17.48 -7.47
N CYS A 100 2.44 18.60 -6.85
CA CYS A 100 3.68 18.72 -6.08
C CYS A 100 3.43 19.37 -4.73
N CYS A 101 4.20 18.95 -3.73
CA CYS A 101 4.33 19.63 -2.45
C CYS A 101 5.81 19.75 -2.07
N GLN A 102 6.11 20.78 -1.29
CA GLN A 102 7.45 21.10 -0.79
C GLN A 102 7.39 21.28 0.72
N ARG A 103 8.41 20.74 1.39
CA ARG A 103 8.53 20.79 2.85
C ARG A 103 9.90 21.26 3.25
N GLU A 104 9.95 22.19 4.19
CA GLU A 104 11.17 22.63 4.87
C GLU A 104 10.99 22.34 6.36
N ALA A 105 11.86 21.49 6.91
CA ALA A 105 11.66 20.89 8.23
C ALA A 105 10.23 20.34 8.36
N GLU A 106 9.48 20.75 9.38
CA GLU A 106 8.12 20.26 9.65
C GLU A 106 7.00 20.99 8.90
N ARG A 107 7.32 22.01 8.11
CA ARG A 107 6.32 22.89 7.49
C ARG A 107 6.21 22.67 5.99
N CYS A 108 4.98 22.58 5.50
CA CYS A 108 4.68 22.70 4.06
C CYS A 108 4.97 24.14 3.59
N THR A 109 5.91 24.31 2.68
CA THR A 109 6.35 25.62 2.16
C THR A 109 5.85 25.91 0.75
N GLY A 110 5.45 24.88 0.01
CA GLY A 110 4.89 25.02 -1.33
C GLY A 110 3.97 23.87 -1.67
N ALA A 111 2.94 24.13 -2.46
CA ALA A 111 2.02 23.12 -2.95
C ALA A 111 1.35 23.62 -4.23
N SER A 112 1.35 22.79 -5.28
CA SER A 112 0.82 23.18 -6.58
C SER A 112 0.24 22.02 -7.37
N TRP A 113 -0.62 22.40 -8.31
CA TRP A 113 -1.07 21.54 -9.40
C TRP A 113 -0.71 22.19 -10.72
N GLN A 114 -0.16 21.43 -11.66
CA GLN A 114 0.05 21.86 -13.03
C GLN A 114 -0.83 21.02 -13.95
N PHE A 115 -1.62 21.67 -14.78
CA PHE A 115 -2.50 21.02 -15.75
C PHE A 115 -2.02 21.34 -17.16
N SER A 116 -1.71 20.29 -17.92
CA SER A 116 -1.18 20.40 -19.27
C SER A 116 -2.02 19.59 -20.25
N ILE A 117 -2.54 20.24 -21.29
CA ILE A 117 -3.28 19.60 -22.39
C ILE A 117 -2.63 20.01 -23.70
N ASN A 118 -2.26 19.03 -24.54
CA ASN A 118 -1.55 19.28 -25.81
C ASN A 118 -0.29 20.16 -25.66
N GLY A 119 0.41 20.06 -24.53
CA GLY A 119 1.58 20.87 -24.20
C GLY A 119 1.29 22.28 -23.68
N GLN A 120 0.03 22.73 -23.72
CA GLN A 120 -0.39 24.00 -23.15
C GLN A 120 -0.65 23.85 -21.65
N THR A 121 -0.17 24.77 -20.83
CA THR A 121 -0.06 24.58 -19.38
C THR A 121 -0.67 25.72 -18.56
N ALA A 122 -1.32 25.36 -17.45
CA ALA A 122 -1.73 26.25 -16.38
C ALA A 122 -1.27 25.67 -15.04
N VAL A 123 -0.94 26.53 -14.08
CA VAL A 123 -0.48 26.16 -12.75
C VAL A 123 -1.43 26.76 -11.72
N PHE A 124 -1.86 25.96 -10.76
CA PHE A 124 -2.60 26.37 -9.59
C PHE A 124 -1.70 26.27 -8.37
N ASP A 125 -1.33 27.43 -7.80
CA ASP A 125 -0.64 27.50 -6.52
C ASP A 125 -1.68 27.39 -5.39
N THR A 126 -1.75 26.20 -4.79
CA THR A 126 -2.74 25.89 -3.76
C THR A 126 -2.46 26.54 -2.41
N MET A 127 -1.24 27.06 -2.19
CA MET A 127 -0.91 27.77 -0.95
C MET A 127 -1.53 29.17 -0.95
N SER A 128 -1.39 29.86 -2.08
CA SER A 128 -1.91 31.22 -2.31
C SER A 128 -3.32 31.24 -2.93
N MET A 129 -3.82 30.09 -3.39
CA MET A 129 -5.09 29.95 -4.12
C MET A 129 -5.12 30.74 -5.45
N ASN A 130 -3.98 30.83 -6.12
CA ASN A 130 -3.84 31.60 -7.35
C ASN A 130 -3.57 30.72 -8.56
N TRP A 131 -4.25 31.02 -9.67
CA TRP A 131 -3.98 30.43 -10.97
C TRP A 131 -2.97 31.27 -11.76
N THR A 132 -2.08 30.59 -12.47
CA THR A 132 -1.15 31.17 -13.45
C THR A 132 -1.30 30.41 -14.76
N VAL A 133 -1.85 31.08 -15.77
CA VAL A 133 -1.94 30.52 -17.13
C VAL A 133 -0.63 30.78 -17.86
N ILE A 134 0.09 29.72 -18.24
CA ILE A 134 1.32 29.81 -19.02
C ILE A 134 0.96 29.93 -20.51
N ASP A 135 0.02 29.10 -20.97
CA ASP A 135 -0.43 29.06 -22.35
C ASP A 135 -1.93 29.36 -22.47
N PRO A 136 -2.36 30.24 -23.38
CA PRO A 136 -3.75 30.70 -23.43
C PRO A 136 -4.76 29.60 -23.76
N GLY A 137 -4.37 28.53 -24.45
CA GLY A 137 -5.31 27.48 -24.86
C GLY A 137 -5.83 26.58 -23.73
N VAL A 138 -5.33 26.73 -22.50
CA VAL A 138 -5.90 26.11 -21.29
C VAL A 138 -6.69 27.09 -20.41
N ARG A 139 -6.95 28.31 -20.88
CA ARG A 139 -7.75 29.31 -20.14
C ARG A 139 -9.14 28.78 -19.78
N GLY A 140 -9.78 28.02 -20.66
CA GLY A 140 -11.08 27.41 -20.37
C GLY A 140 -11.06 26.43 -19.18
N ILE A 141 -9.93 25.75 -18.92
CA ILE A 141 -9.78 24.89 -17.73
C ILE A 141 -9.71 25.76 -16.48
N GLN A 142 -8.86 26.78 -16.52
CA GLN A 142 -8.67 27.72 -15.42
C GLN A 142 -10.01 28.35 -15.03
N GLU A 143 -10.75 28.93 -15.98
CA GLU A 143 -12.02 29.60 -15.71
C GLU A 143 -13.09 28.64 -15.13
N GLU A 144 -13.18 27.42 -15.64
CA GLU A 144 -14.14 26.43 -15.12
C GLU A 144 -13.81 26.02 -13.67
N TRP A 145 -12.53 25.85 -13.37
CA TRP A 145 -12.09 25.29 -12.09
C TRP A 145 -11.86 26.36 -11.01
N GLU A 146 -11.49 27.57 -11.40
CA GLU A 146 -11.32 28.72 -10.51
C GLU A 146 -12.65 29.16 -9.88
N ASN A 147 -13.77 28.94 -10.57
CA ASN A 147 -15.11 29.24 -10.04
C ASN A 147 -15.64 28.16 -9.08
N SER A 148 -14.94 27.03 -8.90
CA SER A 148 -15.36 25.95 -8.02
C SER A 148 -14.56 25.95 -6.71
N GLN A 149 -15.18 26.45 -5.64
CA GLN A 149 -14.57 26.45 -4.31
C GLN A 149 -14.29 25.02 -3.81
N ASP A 150 -15.23 24.10 -3.98
CA ASP A 150 -15.08 22.70 -3.55
C ASP A 150 -13.88 22.03 -4.23
N LEU A 151 -13.67 22.29 -5.52
CA LEU A 151 -12.54 21.75 -6.28
C LEU A 151 -11.22 22.37 -5.83
N ALA A 152 -11.20 23.69 -5.59
CA ALA A 152 -10.03 24.39 -5.07
C ALA A 152 -9.62 23.85 -3.68
N GLU A 153 -10.59 23.62 -2.79
CA GLU A 153 -10.36 23.03 -1.47
C GLU A 153 -9.89 21.58 -1.56
N HIS A 154 -10.46 20.79 -2.47
CA HIS A 154 -10.04 19.41 -2.72
C HIS A 154 -8.57 19.37 -3.21
N PHE A 155 -8.20 20.18 -4.19
CA PHE A 155 -6.82 20.26 -4.67
C PHE A 155 -5.87 20.72 -3.58
N ARG A 156 -6.26 21.71 -2.77
CA ARG A 156 -5.46 22.17 -1.62
C ARG A 156 -5.27 21.05 -0.60
N LYS A 157 -6.31 20.29 -0.28
CA LYS A 157 -6.23 19.18 0.67
C LYS A 157 -5.25 18.12 0.19
N LEU A 158 -5.35 17.72 -1.08
CA LEU A 158 -4.46 16.71 -1.66
C LEU A 158 -3.00 17.20 -1.76
N SER A 159 -2.76 18.47 -2.13
CA SER A 159 -1.41 19.00 -2.31
C SER A 159 -0.76 19.46 -1.00
N ALA A 160 -1.39 20.37 -0.27
CA ALA A 160 -0.81 20.95 0.94
C ALA A 160 -0.99 20.05 2.17
N GLY A 161 -2.00 19.16 2.16
CA GLY A 161 -2.28 18.21 3.23
C GLY A 161 -1.66 16.84 2.95
N ASP A 162 -2.31 16.03 2.11
CA ASP A 162 -2.00 14.60 1.95
C ASP A 162 -0.60 14.38 1.36
N CYS A 163 -0.24 15.09 0.28
CA CYS A 163 1.11 15.03 -0.30
C CYS A 163 2.18 15.43 0.72
N SER A 164 1.98 16.52 1.46
CA SER A 164 2.93 16.99 2.47
C SER A 164 3.08 15.99 3.62
N HIS A 165 1.98 15.34 4.00
CA HIS A 165 1.99 14.25 4.98
C HIS A 165 2.79 13.05 4.47
N TRP A 166 2.54 12.55 3.27
CA TRP A 166 3.32 11.45 2.72
C TRP A 166 4.81 11.79 2.59
N LEU A 167 5.13 13.01 2.15
CA LEU A 167 6.51 13.46 2.04
C LEU A 167 7.21 13.44 3.40
N ARG A 168 6.57 13.89 4.48
CA ARG A 168 7.13 13.79 5.85
C ARG A 168 7.53 12.35 6.18
N GLU A 169 6.61 11.41 6.02
CA GLU A 169 6.84 10.00 6.36
C GLU A 169 7.95 9.39 5.49
N PHE A 170 7.96 9.69 4.19
CA PHE A 170 8.99 9.17 3.29
C PHE A 170 10.38 9.72 3.60
N LEU A 171 10.49 10.96 4.11
CA LEU A 171 11.77 11.56 4.49
C LEU A 171 12.43 10.84 5.68
N GLU A 172 11.68 10.22 6.58
CA GLU A 172 12.23 9.39 7.67
C GLU A 172 13.06 8.19 7.16
N HIS A 173 12.79 7.77 5.91
CA HIS A 173 13.51 6.69 5.25
C HIS A 173 14.53 7.21 4.22
N TRP A 174 14.40 8.45 3.77
CA TRP A 174 15.22 9.07 2.72
C TRP A 174 16.68 9.29 3.13
N GLU A 175 16.94 9.78 4.34
CA GLU A 175 18.31 10.01 4.82
C GLU A 175 19.13 8.73 4.82
N LYS A 176 18.52 7.61 5.24
CA LYS A 176 19.11 6.26 5.22
C LYS A 176 19.36 5.74 3.80
N VAL A 177 18.73 6.33 2.77
CA VAL A 177 18.97 6.00 1.35
C VAL A 177 20.11 6.84 0.77
N LEU A 178 20.31 8.05 1.30
CA LEU A 178 21.39 8.94 0.90
C LEU A 178 22.72 8.62 1.57
N GLU A 179 22.71 7.96 2.73
CA GLU A 179 23.92 7.34 3.28
C GLU A 179 24.50 6.35 2.27
N PRO A 180 25.71 6.59 1.74
CA PRO A 180 26.38 5.61 0.91
C PRO A 180 26.51 4.33 1.74
N THR A 181 25.92 3.23 1.25
CA THR A 181 26.43 1.92 1.64
C THR A 181 27.90 1.93 1.24
N GLU A 182 28.81 1.98 2.22
CA GLU A 182 30.25 1.88 1.95
C GLU A 182 30.46 0.71 0.98
N PRO A 183 31.18 0.92 -0.14
CA PRO A 183 31.46 -0.18 -1.04
C PRO A 183 32.23 -1.24 -0.24
N PRO A 184 31.90 -2.55 -0.35
CA PRO A 184 32.78 -3.56 0.20
C PRO A 184 34.09 -3.43 -0.57
N LEU A 185 35.13 -2.94 0.11
CA LEU A 185 36.46 -2.85 -0.46
C LEU A 185 36.84 -4.27 -0.91
N LYS A 186 37.02 -4.44 -2.23
CA LYS A 186 37.46 -5.71 -2.79
C LYS A 186 38.82 -6.07 -2.20
N THR A 187 38.89 -7.33 -1.78
CA THR A 187 40.05 -8.11 -1.32
C THR A 187 41.35 -7.85 -2.06
N PRO A 188 42.51 -7.94 -1.38
CA PRO A 188 43.63 -8.71 -1.86
C PRO A 188 43.52 -10.16 -1.37
N ASP A 189 43.60 -11.10 -2.29
CA ASP A 189 43.81 -12.51 -1.96
C ASP A 189 45.10 -12.64 -1.13
N THR A 190 44.96 -13.16 0.08
CA THR A 190 45.98 -13.96 0.75
C THR A 190 45.25 -14.95 1.62
N HIS A 191 45.48 -16.23 1.35
CA HIS A 191 44.99 -17.35 2.15
C HIS A 191 45.32 -17.13 3.64
N GLN A 192 44.32 -16.74 4.41
CA GLN A 192 44.25 -17.06 5.83
C GLN A 192 42.85 -17.59 6.10
N SER A 193 42.77 -18.90 6.23
CA SER A 193 41.64 -19.57 6.85
C SER A 193 41.51 -19.02 8.28
N SER A 194 40.71 -17.98 8.47
CA SER A 194 40.22 -17.62 9.79
C SER A 194 39.05 -18.54 10.07
N SER A 195 39.37 -19.68 10.69
CA SER A 195 38.39 -20.39 11.49
C SER A 195 37.75 -19.35 12.41
N MET A 196 36.46 -19.08 12.25
CA MET A 196 35.70 -18.23 13.16
C MET A 196 35.63 -19.00 14.49
N TRP A 197 36.53 -18.69 15.43
CA TRP A 197 36.44 -19.25 16.78
C TRP A 197 35.22 -18.62 17.43
N ILE A 198 34.06 -19.25 17.27
CA ILE A 198 32.90 -18.94 18.09
C ILE A 198 33.36 -19.24 19.51
N ASN A 199 33.47 -18.19 20.34
CA ASN A 199 33.83 -18.36 21.74
C ASN A 199 32.98 -19.52 22.31
N PRO A 200 33.58 -20.56 22.91
CA PRO A 200 32.82 -21.73 23.39
C PRO A 200 31.72 -21.33 24.39
N GLY A 201 31.89 -20.18 25.07
CA GLY A 201 30.86 -19.57 25.90
C GLY A 201 29.63 -19.07 25.13
N ILE A 202 29.79 -18.58 23.89
CA ILE A 202 28.67 -18.16 23.03
C ILE A 202 27.91 -19.39 22.52
N ILE A 203 28.61 -20.45 22.11
CA ILE A 203 27.97 -21.71 21.70
C ILE A 203 27.18 -22.29 22.88
N ALA A 204 27.81 -22.38 24.05
CA ALA A 204 27.14 -22.85 25.27
C ALA A 204 25.92 -21.98 25.62
N SER A 205 26.04 -20.65 25.51
CA SER A 205 24.94 -19.72 25.76
C SER A 205 23.76 -19.93 24.79
N ILE A 206 24.03 -20.07 23.49
CA ILE A 206 23.00 -20.33 22.48
C ILE A 206 22.32 -21.68 22.74
N VAL A 207 23.08 -22.74 23.04
CA VAL A 207 22.52 -24.06 23.35
C VAL A 207 21.65 -24.00 24.61
N ILE A 208 22.10 -23.31 25.67
CA ILE A 208 21.31 -23.12 26.89
C ILE A 208 20.03 -22.34 26.60
N CYS A 209 20.10 -21.24 25.85
CA CYS A 209 18.93 -20.47 25.44
C CYS A 209 17.93 -21.33 24.65
N LEU A 210 18.40 -22.17 23.71
CA LEU A 210 17.53 -23.06 22.94
C LEU A 210 16.82 -24.09 23.83
N VAL A 211 17.53 -24.70 24.79
CA VAL A 211 16.94 -25.66 25.73
C VAL A 211 15.89 -24.98 26.63
N LEU A 212 16.14 -23.75 27.09
CA LEU A 212 15.16 -22.98 27.87
C LEU A 212 13.92 -22.63 27.05
N ILE A 213 14.09 -22.21 25.79
CA ILE A 213 12.96 -21.89 24.91
C ILE A 213 12.12 -23.14 24.65
N VAL A 214 12.75 -24.29 24.34
CA VAL A 214 12.04 -25.54 24.09
C VAL A 214 11.30 -26.03 25.34
N SER A 215 11.91 -25.95 26.53
CA SER A 215 11.24 -26.35 27.78
C SER A 215 10.03 -25.46 28.13
N VAL A 216 10.12 -24.15 27.87
CA VAL A 216 8.97 -23.23 28.01
C VAL A 216 7.87 -23.56 27.01
N LEU A 217 8.21 -23.82 25.74
CA LEU A 217 7.24 -24.20 24.71
C LEU A 217 6.53 -25.50 25.05
N ILE A 218 7.26 -26.52 25.51
CA ILE A 218 6.69 -27.78 25.99
C ILE A 218 5.78 -27.52 27.19
N GLY A 219 6.20 -26.69 28.15
CA GLY A 219 5.38 -26.31 29.30
C GLY A 219 4.08 -25.61 28.91
N ILE A 220 4.13 -24.69 27.93
CA ILE A 220 2.95 -24.01 27.38
C ILE A 220 2.04 -25.02 26.68
N ILE A 221 2.59 -25.93 25.88
CA ILE A 221 1.82 -26.98 25.19
C ILE A 221 1.15 -27.90 26.22
N VAL A 222 1.87 -28.34 27.25
CA VAL A 222 1.34 -29.21 28.32
C VAL A 222 0.29 -28.47 29.15
N MET A 223 0.49 -27.19 29.51
CA MET A 223 -0.53 -26.38 30.18
C MET A 223 -1.79 -26.25 29.31
N LYS A 224 -1.63 -26.03 28.00
CA LYS A 224 -2.73 -25.89 27.05
C LYS A 224 -3.45 -27.22 26.83
N CYS A 225 -2.74 -28.35 26.85
CA CYS A 225 -3.30 -29.70 26.84
C CYS A 225 -4.06 -30.01 28.15
N ARG A 226 -3.50 -29.68 29.32
CA ARG A 226 -4.19 -29.83 30.63
C ARG A 226 -5.45 -28.97 30.73
N ARG A 227 -5.42 -27.75 30.19
CA ARG A 227 -6.60 -26.87 30.15
C ARG A 227 -7.70 -27.43 29.24
N ARG A 228 -7.32 -28.18 28.20
CA ARG A 228 -8.25 -28.83 27.24
C ARG A 228 -8.75 -30.20 27.74
N SER A 229 -8.02 -30.90 28.60
CA SER A 229 -8.48 -32.14 29.24
C SER A 229 -9.39 -31.89 30.46
N GLY A 230 -9.38 -30.68 31.03
CA GLY A 230 -10.25 -30.28 32.14
C GLY A 230 -11.66 -29.80 31.74
N THR A 231 -12.05 -29.92 30.47
CA THR A 231 -13.37 -29.47 29.95
C THR A 231 -14.06 -30.49 29.05
N ARG A 232 -13.85 -31.79 29.28
CA ARG A 232 -14.69 -32.85 28.69
C ARG A 232 -15.20 -33.80 29.78
N GLU A 233 -16.52 -33.82 29.90
CA GLU A 233 -17.42 -34.77 30.57
C GLU A 233 -17.62 -34.71 32.09
N ALA A 234 -18.79 -34.19 32.48
CA ALA A 234 -19.72 -34.87 33.39
C ALA A 234 -21.14 -34.29 33.20
N ASP A 235 -21.96 -34.94 32.37
CA ASP A 235 -23.42 -34.85 32.40
C ASP A 235 -23.93 -36.30 32.55
N PRO A 236 -24.49 -36.71 33.70
CA PRO A 236 -24.97 -38.07 33.90
C PRO A 236 -26.51 -38.12 33.90
N SER A 237 -27.10 -38.82 32.92
CA SER A 237 -28.44 -39.38 33.10
C SER A 237 -28.60 -40.72 32.37
N SER A 238 -29.17 -41.70 33.10
CA SER A 238 -29.63 -43.04 32.67
C SER A 238 -28.52 -44.00 32.21
N GLU A 239 -28.42 -45.27 32.59
CA GLU A 239 -29.21 -46.18 33.42
C GLU A 239 -28.34 -47.42 33.62
N ALA A 240 -28.23 -47.95 34.83
CA ALA A 240 -27.75 -49.31 35.05
C ALA A 240 -28.48 -49.88 36.26
N SER A 241 -29.72 -50.31 36.04
CA SER A 241 -30.37 -51.30 36.90
C SER A 241 -30.81 -52.50 36.06
N SER A 242 -30.37 -53.68 36.52
CA SER A 242 -30.91 -55.03 36.27
C SER A 242 -30.94 -55.51 34.81
N LEU A 243 -30.07 -56.43 34.39
CA LEU A 243 -30.27 -57.88 34.60
C LEU A 243 -31.76 -58.26 34.61
N ASP A 244 -32.36 -58.44 33.42
CA ASP A 244 -33.45 -59.40 33.15
C ASP A 244 -33.97 -59.27 31.69
N HIS A 245 -33.10 -59.48 30.70
CA HIS A 245 -33.56 -59.72 29.32
C HIS A 245 -32.81 -60.87 28.63
N GLU A 246 -32.43 -61.89 29.42
CA GLU A 246 -32.21 -63.27 28.93
C GLU A 246 -33.56 -63.99 28.67
N LYS A 247 -34.58 -63.27 28.18
CA LYS A 247 -35.94 -63.82 28.01
C LYS A 247 -36.71 -63.37 26.77
N VAL A 248 -36.13 -62.55 25.88
CA VAL A 248 -36.84 -62.14 24.63
C VAL A 248 -36.06 -62.48 23.36
N MET A 249 -34.89 -63.11 23.48
CA MET A 249 -34.16 -63.67 22.32
C MET A 249 -34.80 -64.95 21.74
N LEU A 250 -35.94 -65.40 22.27
CA LEU A 250 -36.59 -66.65 21.83
C LEU A 250 -37.98 -66.49 21.19
N ASP A 251 -38.48 -65.26 20.94
CA ASP A 251 -39.87 -65.11 20.44
C ASP A 251 -40.07 -64.20 19.21
N GLN A 252 -39.01 -63.88 18.46
CA GLN A 252 -39.16 -63.21 17.15
C GLN A 252 -38.34 -63.84 16.01
N ILE A 253 -37.74 -65.03 16.24
CA ILE A 253 -37.45 -65.98 15.16
C ILE A 253 -38.76 -66.72 14.85
N SER A 254 -39.77 -66.04 14.31
CA SER A 254 -40.99 -66.72 13.81
C SER A 254 -41.90 -65.95 12.85
N VAL A 255 -41.61 -64.69 12.47
CA VAL A 255 -42.49 -64.00 11.49
C VAL A 255 -41.68 -63.14 10.51
N THR A 256 -40.88 -63.79 9.68
CA THR A 256 -40.72 -63.36 8.30
C THR A 256 -41.79 -64.08 7.51
N GLU A 257 -42.96 -63.47 7.32
CA GLU A 257 -43.85 -63.71 6.17
C GLU A 257 -45.17 -62.93 6.33
N LEU A 258 -45.62 -62.37 5.20
CA LEU A 258 -47.00 -62.06 4.81
C LEU A 258 -47.61 -60.69 5.20
N ASP A 259 -47.69 -59.88 4.14
CA ASP A 259 -48.89 -59.20 3.64
C ASP A 259 -49.41 -57.89 4.25
N SER A 260 -49.36 -56.88 3.38
CA SER A 260 -50.49 -56.07 2.90
C SER A 260 -51.05 -54.92 3.76
N CYS A 261 -51.05 -53.76 3.09
CA CYS A 261 -51.78 -52.49 3.31
C CYS A 261 -51.15 -51.44 4.24
#